data_AF-A0A2N5J359-F1
#
_entry.id   AF-A0A2N5J359-F1
#
_cell.length_a   1.000
_cell.length_b   1.000
_cell.length_c   1.000
_cell.angle_alpha   90.00
_cell.angle_beta   90.00
_cell.angle_gamma   90.00
#
_symmetry.space_group_name_H-M   'P 1'
#
loop_
_entity.id
_entity.type
_entity.pdbx_description
1 polymer ?
#
loop_
_entity_poly.entity_id
_entity_poly.type
_entity_poly.pdbx_seq_one_letter_code
_entity_poly.pdbx_strand_id
1 'polypeptide(L)'
;MTEHAVVVQTNDKADTRYLAYLLSTMHLGNLSAQSAQPGLSVRTLAKQIVELPSIAVQQQVSQFLASFDREIQLLNQLNGHLLEQFELTA
;
A
#
# COMPACT_ATOMS: atom_id res chain seq x y z
N MET A 1 7.80 -19.82 2.00
CA MET A 1 7.84 -18.61 1.14
C MET A 1 6.49 -18.50 0.47
N THR A 2 5.76 -17.40 0.64
CA THR A 2 4.43 -17.24 0.04
C THR A 2 4.60 -16.83 -1.42
N GLU A 3 4.21 -17.68 -2.36
CA GLU A 3 4.23 -17.40 -3.81
C GLU A 3 3.21 -16.33 -4.25
N HIS A 4 2.45 -15.78 -3.30
CA HIS A 4 1.36 -14.82 -3.52
C HIS A 4 1.68 -13.40 -3.00
N ALA A 5 2.88 -13.17 -2.48
CA ALA A 5 3.31 -11.85 -2.02
C ALA A 5 4.55 -11.41 -2.79
N VAL A 6 4.52 -10.17 -3.29
CA VAL A 6 5.67 -9.54 -3.97
C VAL A 6 6.20 -8.45 -3.06
N VAL A 7 7.48 -8.53 -2.71
CA VAL A 7 8.19 -7.48 -1.98
C VAL A 7 8.99 -6.66 -2.98
N VAL A 8 8.89 -5.34 -2.89
CA VAL A 8 9.54 -4.40 -3.81
C VAL A 8 10.42 -3.44 -3.01
N GLN A 9 11.62 -3.20 -3.52
CA GLN A 9 12.50 -2.11 -3.07
C GLN A 9 12.71 -1.16 -4.25
N THR A 10 12.58 0.13 -4.02
CA THR A 10 12.80 1.14 -5.06
C THR A 10 14.29 1.43 -5.28
N ASN A 11 14.60 2.02 -6.43
CA ASN A 11 15.92 2.59 -6.71
C ASN A 11 15.97 4.06 -6.26
N ASP A 12 17.07 4.73 -6.60
CA ASP A 12 17.35 6.14 -6.31
C ASP A 12 16.37 7.13 -6.95
N LYS A 13 15.53 6.70 -7.89
CA LYS A 13 14.55 7.55 -8.57
C LYS A 13 13.20 7.61 -7.87
N ALA A 14 12.88 6.64 -7.00
CA ALA A 14 11.56 6.52 -6.41
C ALA A 14 11.61 6.37 -4.88
N ASP A 15 10.74 7.09 -4.18
CA ASP A 15 10.48 6.85 -2.76
C ASP A 15 9.58 5.62 -2.60
N THR A 16 9.97 4.67 -1.76
CA THR A 16 9.24 3.39 -1.57
C THR A 16 7.80 3.62 -1.12
N ARG A 17 7.57 4.56 -0.19
CA ARG A 17 6.22 4.85 0.33
C ARG A 17 5.37 5.52 -0.73
N TYR A 18 5.92 6.49 -1.45
CA TYR A 18 5.23 7.09 -2.59
C TYR A 18 4.81 6.04 -3.63
N LEU A 19 5.71 5.13 -4.01
CA LEU A 19 5.39 4.08 -4.97
C LEU A 19 4.29 3.15 -4.42
N ALA A 20 4.31 2.81 -3.14
CA ALA A 20 3.24 2.03 -2.52
C ALA A 20 1.89 2.74 -2.61
N TYR A 21 1.83 4.05 -2.30
CA TYR A 21 0.61 4.83 -2.47
C TYR A 21 0.16 4.89 -3.93
N LEU A 22 1.06 5.18 -4.86
CA LEU A 22 0.75 5.22 -6.28
C LEU A 22 0.16 3.89 -6.76
N LEU A 23 0.80 2.76 -6.45
CA LEU A 23 0.30 1.44 -6.81
C LEU A 23 -1.08 1.14 -6.20
N SER A 24 -1.35 1.62 -4.98
CA SER A 24 -2.67 1.45 -4.34
C SER A 24 -3.80 2.22 -5.04
N THR A 25 -3.47 3.29 -5.78
CA THR A 25 -4.45 4.00 -6.62
C THR A 25 -4.69 3.33 -7.97
N MET A 26 -3.85 2.36 -8.35
CA MET A 26 -3.99 1.65 -9.61
C MET A 26 -4.96 0.48 -9.46
N HIS A 27 -5.74 0.21 -10.49
CA HIS A 27 -6.65 -0.94 -10.55
C HIS A 27 -5.88 -2.22 -10.92
N LEU A 28 -4.90 -2.62 -10.10
CA LEU A 28 -3.98 -3.73 -10.37
C LEU A 28 -4.71 -5.08 -10.51
N GLY A 29 -5.91 -5.23 -9.93
CA GLY A 29 -6.75 -6.41 -10.11
C GLY A 29 -7.15 -6.67 -11.56
N ASN A 30 -7.22 -5.65 -12.41
CA ASN A 30 -7.54 -5.78 -13.84
C ASN A 30 -6.38 -6.41 -14.64
N LEU A 31 -5.19 -6.47 -14.04
CA LEU A 31 -4.01 -7.10 -14.62
C LEU A 31 -3.90 -8.59 -14.25
N SER A 32 -4.84 -9.09 -13.44
CA SER A 32 -4.92 -10.51 -13.12
C SER A 32 -5.29 -11.30 -14.38
N ALA A 33 -4.59 -12.42 -14.60
CA ALA A 33 -4.92 -13.30 -15.71
C ALA A 33 -6.33 -13.90 -15.50
N GLN A 34 -7.11 -14.04 -16.57
CA GLN A 34 -8.38 -14.78 -16.57
C GLN A 34 -8.10 -16.27 -16.36
N SER A 35 -7.90 -16.67 -15.10
CA SER A 35 -7.80 -18.06 -14.67
C SER A 35 -8.64 -18.25 -13.41
N ALA A 36 -8.84 -19.50 -13.00
CA ALA A 36 -9.61 -19.83 -11.80
C ALA A 36 -8.96 -19.32 -10.50
N GLN A 37 -7.69 -18.88 -10.54
CA GLN A 37 -6.99 -18.29 -9.42
C GLN A 37 -6.41 -16.93 -9.85
N PRO A 38 -7.08 -15.80 -9.54
CA PRO A 38 -6.62 -14.49 -9.95
C PRO A 38 -5.23 -14.21 -9.37
N GLY A 39 -4.25 -14.07 -10.27
CA GLY A 39 -2.85 -13.84 -9.92
C GLY A 39 -2.25 -12.72 -10.75
N LEU A 40 -1.60 -11.77 -10.08
CA LEU A 40 -0.80 -10.72 -10.71
C LEU A 40 0.66 -11.19 -10.79
N SER A 41 1.16 -11.42 -12.01
CA SER A 41 2.57 -11.78 -12.17
C SER A 41 3.49 -10.55 -12.01
N VAL A 42 4.66 -10.74 -11.41
CA VAL A 42 5.71 -9.69 -11.32
C VAL A 42 6.05 -9.14 -12.71
N ARG A 43 6.05 -10.00 -13.73
CA ARG A 43 6.31 -9.60 -15.12
C ARG A 43 5.23 -8.69 -15.70
N THR A 44 3.97 -8.87 -15.30
CA THR A 44 2.86 -7.99 -15.72
C THR A 44 2.93 -6.65 -14.98
N LEU A 45 3.23 -6.69 -13.69
CA LEU A 45 3.40 -5.49 -12.87
C LEU A 45 4.59 -4.62 -13.37
N ALA A 46 5.72 -5.24 -13.71
CA ALA A 46 6.91 -4.54 -14.19
C ALA A 46 6.73 -3.82 -15.54
N LYS A 47 5.64 -4.10 -16.28
CA LYS A 47 5.31 -3.41 -17.54
C LYS A 47 4.47 -2.16 -17.34
N GLN A 48 3.98 -1.90 -16.12
CA GLN A 48 3.16 -0.72 -15.88
C GLN A 48 4.04 0.53 -15.95
N ILE A 49 3.60 1.49 -16.76
CA ILE A 49 4.27 2.77 -16.91
C ILE A 49 3.54 3.75 -16.01
N VAL A 50 4.30 4.50 -15.22
CA VAL A 50 3.79 5.55 -14.34
C VAL A 50 4.56 6.83 -14.56
N GLU A 51 3.88 7.97 -14.43
CA GLU A 51 4.55 9.25 -14.35
C GLU A 51 5.14 9.43 -12.96
N LEU A 52 6.44 9.70 -12.90
CA LEU A 52 7.16 9.82 -11.64
C LEU A 52 7.66 11.26 -11.47
N PRO A 53 7.14 12.01 -10.48
CA PRO A 53 7.63 13.35 -10.19
C PRO A 53 9.03 13.30 -9.56
N SER A 54 9.65 14.46 -9.33
CA SER A 54 10.96 14.51 -8.66
C SER A 54 10.92 13.88 -7.27
N ILE A 55 12.04 13.31 -6.82
CA ILE A 55 12.11 12.61 -5.52
C ILE A 55 11.65 13.50 -4.35
N ALA A 56 11.94 14.81 -4.41
CA ALA A 56 11.53 15.77 -3.39
C ALA A 56 10.00 15.92 -3.32
N VAL A 57 9.31 15.91 -4.47
CA VAL A 57 7.84 15.96 -4.52
C VAL A 57 7.24 14.64 -4.03
N GLN A 58 7.82 13.51 -4.42
CA GLN A 58 7.39 12.19 -3.95
C GLN A 58 7.42 12.10 -2.41
N GLN A 59 8.51 12.56 -1.79
CA GLN A 59 8.68 12.56 -0.34
C GLN A 59 7.68 13.48 0.37
N GLN A 60 7.38 14.65 -0.19
CA GLN A 60 6.37 15.55 0.37
C GLN A 60 4.98 14.89 0.35
N VAL A 61 4.61 14.29 -0.78
CA VAL A 61 3.33 13.58 -0.92
C VAL A 61 3.28 12.39 0.04
N SER A 62 4.33 11.56 0.09
CA SER A 62 4.33 10.37 0.95
C SER A 62 4.32 10.73 2.43
N GLN A 63 4.97 11.82 2.84
CA GLN A 63 4.93 12.29 4.22
C GLN A 63 3.55 12.84 4.60
N PHE A 64 2.88 13.55 3.69
CA PHE A 64 1.51 14.04 3.90
C PHE A 64 0.52 12.88 4.04
N LEU A 65 0.54 11.91 3.13
CA LEU A 65 -0.36 10.74 3.23
C LEU A 65 -0.07 9.90 4.48
N ALA A 66 1.20 9.72 4.82
CA ALA A 66 1.60 8.96 6.01
C ALA A 66 1.12 9.61 7.33
N SER A 67 0.86 10.93 7.38
CA SER A 67 0.28 11.53 8.59
C SER A 67 -1.17 11.09 8.79
N PHE A 68 -1.96 10.95 7.72
CA PHE A 68 -3.33 10.44 7.81
C PHE A 68 -3.36 8.96 8.15
N ASP A 69 -2.50 8.14 7.53
CA ASP A 69 -2.42 6.72 7.87
C ASP A 69 -2.10 6.51 9.35
N ARG A 70 -1.20 7.32 9.90
CA ARG A 70 -0.87 7.30 11.32
C ARG A 70 -2.07 7.66 12.19
N GLU A 71 -2.81 8.70 11.82
CA GLU A 71 -3.99 9.12 12.56
C GLU A 71 -5.09 8.05 12.53
N ILE A 72 -5.36 7.48 11.36
CA ILE A 72 -6.30 6.36 11.18
C ILE A 72 -5.86 5.15 12.03
N GLN A 73 -4.57 4.81 12.02
CA GLN A 73 -4.03 3.72 12.82
C GLN A 73 -4.26 3.95 14.32
N LEU A 74 -3.96 5.16 14.82
CA LEU A 74 -4.17 5.50 16.23
C LEU A 74 -5.65 5.42 16.63
N LEU A 75 -6.55 5.93 15.79
CA LEU A 75 -7.99 5.85 16.03
C LEU A 75 -8.48 4.40 16.05
N ASN A 76 -8.01 3.56 15.13
CA ASN A 76 -8.36 2.14 15.12
C ASN A 76 -7.86 1.40 16.36
N GLN A 77 -6.65 1.70 16.83
CA GLN A 77 -6.09 1.14 18.07
C GLN A 77 -6.91 1.56 19.29
N LEU A 78 -7.28 2.85 19.38
CA LEU A 78 -8.12 3.35 20.46
C LEU A 78 -9.48 2.67 20.48
N ASN A 79 -10.13 2.56 19.31
CA ASN A 79 -11.42 1.89 19.19
C ASN A 79 -11.35 0.42 19.61
N GLY A 80 -10.28 -0.29 19.20
CA GLY A 80 -10.05 -1.68 19.61
C GLY A 80 -9.90 -1.82 21.13
N HIS A 81 -9.07 -0.98 21.75
CA HIS A 81 -8.88 -0.99 23.20
C HIS A 81 -10.18 -0.68 23.97
N LEU A 82 -10.97 0.31 23.50
CA LEU A 82 -12.25 0.63 24.11
C LEU A 82 -13.23 -0.55 24.02
N LEU A 83 -13.27 -1.25 22.88
CA LEU A 83 -14.12 -2.43 22.70
C LEU A 83 -13.75 -3.55 23.69
N GLU A 84 -12.46 -3.85 23.83
CA GLU A 84 -11.95 -4.84 24.79
C GLU A 84 -12.36 -4.49 26.24
N GLN A 85 -12.29 -3.20 26.61
CA GLN A 85 -12.73 -2.75 27.94
C GLN A 85 -14.23 -2.96 28.17
N PHE A 86 -15.08 -2.68 27.19
CA PHE A 86 -16.52 -2.92 27.32
C PHE A 86 -16.83 -4.40 27.51
N GLU A 87 -16.20 -5.28 26.73
CA GLU A 87 -16.41 -6.74 26.81
C GLU A 87 -15.97 -7.34 28.16
N LEU A 88 -14.94 -6.79 28.80
CA LEU A 88 -14.49 -7.24 30.13
C LEU A 88 -15.40 -6.78 31.27
N THR A 89 -16.25 -5.77 31.04
CA THR A 89 -17.18 -5.22 32.04
C THR A 89 -18.63 -5.72 31.90
N ALA A 90 -18.93 -6.47 30.85
CA ALA A 90 -20.23 -7.09 30.58
C ALA A 90 -20.30 -8.54 31.09
#